data_AF-A0A366MKX1-F1
#
_entry.id   AF-A0A366MKX1-F1
#
_cell.length_a   1.000
_cell.length_b   1.000
_cell.length_c   1.000
_cell.angle_alpha   90.00
_cell.angle_beta   90.00
_cell.angle_gamma   90.00
#
_symmetry.space_group_name_H-M   'P 1'
#
loop_
_entity.id
_entity.type
_entity.pdbx_description
1 polymer ?
#
loop_
_entity_poly.entity_id
_entity_poly.type
_entity_poly.pdbx_seq_one_letter_code
_entity_poly.pdbx_strand_id
1 'polypeptide(L)'
;MTPFVLSKDILIIELETSEKINDKYLKSFILSNLKLKNISLNQNDIIYINFIENIKEYQLFIVNNGFKFFEFEVFHTYIDKNSNGFSLFICQDFFIIFKNTNLYYYQKINQNINQDDFLQFLEKKFKIKIEKIYQISPDILKNLKSEFLKNFSKKHYKEPLKKFELKKDFSFYIYIFYLFIVIYFSFYYFQNIKKYEEKEQNIVKIEDIKEKYSFISFEERFYKILENIDKNRLTLISFEFRQNRAKIVINYKNKDNINLFLESCENVLTSSINFLDDSKNFEAIVDVEFTQK
;
A
#
# COMPACT_ATOMS: atom_id res chain seq x y z
N MET A 1 14.44 -15.59 33.87
CA MET A 1 13.44 -16.37 33.12
C MET A 1 14.11 -17.67 32.68
N THR A 2 13.59 -18.83 33.10
CA THR A 2 14.13 -20.12 32.63
C THR A 2 13.76 -20.30 31.15
N PRO A 3 14.71 -20.68 30.27
CA PRO A 3 14.41 -20.83 28.85
C PRO A 3 13.50 -22.03 28.57
N PHE A 4 13.36 -22.96 29.53
CA PHE A 4 12.50 -24.13 29.44
C PHE A 4 11.16 -23.90 30.14
N VAL A 5 10.07 -24.41 29.55
CA VAL A 5 8.76 -24.49 30.22
C VAL A 5 8.75 -25.65 31.21
N LEU A 6 8.38 -25.37 32.46
CA LEU A 6 8.28 -26.40 33.49
C LEU A 6 7.04 -27.26 33.26
N SER A 7 7.14 -28.56 33.54
CA SER A 7 6.02 -29.52 33.44
C SER A 7 4.73 -29.00 34.10
N LYS A 8 4.83 -28.36 35.27
CA LYS A 8 3.69 -27.78 36.00
C LYS A 8 2.94 -26.68 35.23
N ASP A 9 3.64 -25.92 34.40
CA ASP A 9 3.10 -24.76 33.67
C ASP A 9 2.42 -25.14 32.34
N ILE A 10 2.47 -26.43 31.97
CA ILE A 10 1.86 -26.97 30.74
C ILE A 10 0.48 -27.54 31.07
N LEU A 11 -0.60 -27.02 30.50
CA LEU A 11 -1.91 -27.67 30.56
C LEU A 11 -2.02 -28.69 29.42
N ILE A 12 -2.22 -29.97 29.75
CA ILE A 12 -2.31 -31.06 28.77
C ILE A 12 -3.76 -31.48 28.61
N ILE A 13 -4.23 -31.58 27.37
CA ILE A 13 -5.58 -32.02 27.06
C ILE A 13 -5.53 -33.08 25.97
N GLU A 14 -6.22 -34.19 26.22
CA GLU A 14 -6.38 -35.28 25.27
C GLU A 14 -7.77 -35.19 24.63
N LEU A 15 -7.80 -35.28 23.29
CA LEU A 15 -9.00 -35.28 22.48
C LEU A 15 -9.00 -36.50 21.55
N GLU A 16 -9.95 -37.41 21.78
CA GLU A 16 -10.17 -38.58 20.95
C GLU A 16 -10.77 -38.20 19.59
N THR A 17 -10.32 -38.88 18.54
CA THR A 17 -10.81 -38.69 17.16
C THR A 17 -10.91 -40.02 16.42
N SER A 18 -11.73 -40.06 15.36
CA SER A 18 -11.82 -41.23 14.48
C SER A 18 -10.65 -41.31 13.50
N GLU A 19 -10.06 -40.18 13.12
CA GLU A 19 -8.98 -40.05 12.16
C GLU A 19 -8.22 -38.73 12.33
N LYS A 20 -7.06 -38.64 11.67
CA LYS A 20 -6.27 -37.40 11.64
C LYS A 20 -7.04 -36.32 10.89
N ILE A 21 -7.34 -35.23 11.56
CA ILE A 21 -8.08 -34.10 11.02
C ILE A 21 -7.19 -33.33 10.04
N ASN A 22 -7.78 -32.93 8.92
CA ASN A 22 -7.13 -32.09 7.93
C ASN A 22 -6.68 -30.76 8.56
N ASP A 23 -5.44 -30.37 8.29
CA ASP A 23 -4.79 -29.17 8.81
C ASP A 23 -5.61 -27.88 8.65
N LYS A 24 -6.42 -27.76 7.59
CA LYS A 24 -7.33 -26.62 7.36
C LYS A 24 -8.38 -26.47 8.45
N TYR A 25 -8.86 -27.58 9.01
CA TYR A 25 -9.95 -27.62 10.00
C TYR A 25 -9.46 -27.93 11.42
N LEU A 26 -8.17 -28.24 11.59
CA LEU A 26 -7.60 -28.62 12.88
C LEU A 26 -7.76 -27.51 13.93
N LYS A 27 -7.54 -26.24 13.55
CA LYS A 27 -7.71 -25.10 14.46
C LYS A 27 -9.15 -24.95 14.94
N SER A 28 -10.13 -25.04 14.04
CA SER A 28 -11.54 -24.93 14.41
C SER A 28 -12.00 -26.11 15.26
N PHE A 29 -11.55 -27.33 14.93
CA PHE A 29 -11.84 -28.52 15.73
C PHE A 29 -11.35 -28.37 17.17
N ILE A 30 -10.09 -27.98 17.36
CA ILE A 30 -9.48 -27.83 18.68
C ILE A 30 -10.23 -26.77 19.49
N LEU A 31 -10.46 -25.58 18.92
CA LEU A 31 -11.14 -24.49 19.63
C LEU A 31 -12.56 -24.87 20.05
N SER A 32 -13.31 -25.57 19.18
CA SER A 32 -14.64 -26.05 19.50
C SER A 32 -14.61 -27.06 20.66
N ASN A 33 -13.68 -28.02 20.64
CA ASN A 33 -13.55 -29.01 21.71
C ASN A 33 -13.11 -28.40 23.04
N LEU A 34 -12.18 -27.45 23.02
CA LEU A 34 -11.77 -26.73 24.23
C LEU A 34 -12.94 -25.96 24.85
N LYS A 35 -13.77 -25.34 24.00
CA LYS A 35 -15.00 -24.66 24.43
C LYS A 35 -16.01 -25.65 25.05
N LEU A 36 -16.19 -26.83 24.45
CA LEU A 36 -17.08 -27.87 24.98
C LEU A 36 -16.60 -28.39 26.34
N LYS A 37 -15.28 -28.45 26.57
CA LYS A 37 -14.68 -28.83 27.86
C LYS A 37 -14.62 -27.68 28.88
N ASN A 38 -15.21 -26.51 28.58
CA ASN A 38 -15.17 -25.30 29.41
C ASN A 38 -13.75 -24.80 29.74
N ILE A 39 -12.81 -24.97 28.81
CA ILE A 39 -11.42 -24.55 28.99
C ILE A 39 -11.25 -23.16 28.40
N SER A 40 -11.07 -22.17 29.29
CA SER A 40 -10.81 -20.78 28.90
C SER A 40 -9.33 -20.60 28.54
N LEU A 41 -9.08 -20.02 27.36
CA LEU A 41 -7.74 -19.67 26.90
C LEU A 41 -7.51 -18.17 27.05
N ASN A 42 -6.32 -17.78 27.49
CA ASN A 42 -5.88 -16.40 27.49
C ASN A 42 -5.40 -15.99 26.10
N GLN A 43 -5.37 -14.68 25.82
CA GLN A 43 -4.94 -14.16 24.52
C GLN A 43 -3.48 -14.49 24.17
N ASN A 44 -2.65 -14.72 25.19
CA ASN A 44 -1.22 -15.02 25.06
C ASN A 44 -0.91 -16.52 25.11
N ASP A 45 -1.92 -17.38 25.20
CA ASP A 45 -1.69 -18.82 25.22
C ASP A 45 -1.33 -19.32 23.82
N ILE A 46 -0.40 -20.25 23.78
CA ILE A 46 0.02 -20.98 22.58
C ILE A 46 -0.39 -22.43 22.76
N ILE A 47 -0.98 -23.01 21.71
CA ILE A 47 -1.37 -24.42 21.70
C ILE A 47 -0.40 -25.19 20.81
N TYR A 48 0.37 -26.09 21.39
CA TYR A 48 1.16 -27.08 20.64
C TYR A 48 0.38 -28.38 20.52
N ILE A 49 0.54 -29.05 19.38
CA ILE A 49 -0.31 -30.17 19.00
C ILE A 49 0.58 -31.34 18.60
N ASN A 50 0.27 -32.48 19.20
CA ASN A 50 0.78 -33.77 18.82
C ASN A 50 -0.39 -34.70 18.47
N PHE A 51 -0.24 -35.53 17.43
CA PHE A 51 -1.25 -36.50 17.03
C PHE A 51 -0.69 -37.91 17.17
N ILE A 52 -1.39 -38.75 17.93
CA ILE A 52 -0.96 -40.09 18.29
C ILE A 52 -1.73 -41.07 17.42
N GLU A 53 -1.08 -41.57 16.37
CA GLU A 53 -1.73 -42.34 15.31
C GLU A 53 -2.38 -43.64 15.80
N ASN A 54 -1.72 -44.37 16.71
CA ASN A 54 -2.19 -45.69 17.18
C ASN A 54 -3.52 -45.62 17.95
N ILE A 55 -3.70 -44.58 18.75
CA ILE A 55 -4.91 -44.38 19.58
C ILE A 55 -5.84 -43.32 19.00
N LYS A 56 -5.43 -42.64 17.92
CA LYS A 56 -6.17 -41.59 17.22
C LYS A 56 -6.57 -40.44 18.16
N GLU A 57 -5.63 -40.02 18.98
CA GLU A 57 -5.82 -38.92 19.93
C GLU A 57 -4.94 -37.73 19.57
N TYR A 58 -5.50 -36.53 19.75
CA TYR A 58 -4.72 -35.31 19.79
C TYR A 58 -4.33 -35.00 21.23
N GLN A 59 -3.03 -34.81 21.43
CA GLN A 59 -2.47 -34.28 22.66
C GLN A 59 -2.16 -32.80 22.46
N LEU A 60 -2.85 -31.97 23.22
CA LEU A 60 -2.71 -30.51 23.19
C LEU A 60 -1.88 -30.06 24.40
N PHE A 61 -0.91 -29.20 24.15
CA PHE A 61 -0.12 -28.52 25.18
C PHE A 61 -0.45 -27.03 25.14
N ILE A 62 -1.15 -26.55 26.16
CA ILE A 62 -1.48 -25.14 26.32
C ILE A 62 -0.49 -24.53 27.30
N VAL A 63 0.19 -23.48 26.85
CA VAL A 63 1.29 -22.84 27.57
C VAL A 63 1.24 -21.34 27.31
N ASN A 64 1.59 -20.54 28.32
CA ASN A 64 1.69 -19.09 28.16
C ASN A 64 2.98 -18.74 27.38
N ASN A 65 2.90 -17.70 26.54
CA ASN A 65 4.01 -17.19 25.76
C ASN A 65 5.09 -16.55 26.67
N GLY A 66 6.07 -17.36 27.09
CA GLY A 66 7.14 -16.92 27.98
C GLY A 66 8.36 -17.85 28.06
N PHE A 67 8.38 -18.93 27.26
CA PHE A 67 9.46 -19.91 27.25
C PHE A 67 10.02 -20.07 25.83
N LYS A 68 11.21 -20.67 25.72
CA LYS A 68 11.86 -20.92 24.43
C LYS A 68 11.79 -22.39 24.00
N PHE A 69 11.87 -23.31 24.97
CA PHE A 69 11.97 -24.75 24.70
C PHE A 69 11.12 -25.57 25.68
N PHE A 70 10.63 -26.72 25.25
CA PHE A 70 10.12 -27.74 26.16
C PHE A 70 11.27 -28.52 26.82
N GLU A 71 11.04 -29.00 28.05
CA GLU A 71 12.04 -29.82 28.76
C GLU A 71 12.38 -31.10 28.01
N PHE A 72 11.42 -31.68 27.29
CA PHE A 72 11.66 -32.91 26.53
C PHE A 72 12.66 -32.74 25.37
N GLU A 73 12.88 -31.51 24.89
CA GLU A 73 13.76 -31.25 23.74
C GLU A 73 15.22 -31.61 24.03
N VAL A 74 15.62 -31.60 25.30
CA VAL A 74 16.99 -31.97 25.69
C VAL A 74 17.31 -33.43 25.37
N PHE A 75 16.30 -34.30 25.36
CA PHE A 75 16.48 -35.74 25.12
C PHE A 75 16.76 -36.08 23.66
N HIS A 76 16.57 -35.15 22.71
CA HIS A 76 17.01 -35.36 21.33
C HIS A 76 18.52 -35.62 21.22
N THR A 77 19.32 -35.19 22.22
CA THR A 77 20.74 -35.50 22.30
C THR A 77 21.03 -36.96 22.71
N TYR A 78 20.11 -37.61 23.44
CA TYR A 78 20.21 -39.00 23.90
C TYR A 78 19.70 -40.00 22.86
N ILE A 79 18.83 -39.56 21.95
CA ILE A 79 18.25 -40.43 20.95
C ILE A 79 19.26 -40.59 19.82
N ASP A 80 19.75 -41.82 19.64
CA ASP A 80 20.52 -42.17 18.46
C ASP A 80 19.72 -41.84 17.20
N LYS A 81 20.30 -41.07 16.27
CA LYS A 81 19.61 -40.74 15.00
C LYS A 81 19.22 -41.97 14.17
N ASN A 82 19.83 -43.12 14.47
CA ASN A 82 19.58 -44.41 13.83
C ASN A 82 18.69 -45.35 14.67
N SER A 83 18.19 -44.93 15.84
CA SER A 83 17.29 -45.78 16.62
C SER A 83 15.93 -45.83 15.94
N ASN A 84 15.54 -47.03 15.53
CA ASN A 84 14.16 -47.36 15.22
C ASN A 84 13.50 -47.89 16.49
N GLY A 85 12.24 -47.52 16.73
CA GLY A 85 11.45 -48.05 17.83
C GLY A 85 10.99 -47.00 18.84
N PHE A 86 10.40 -47.47 19.94
CA PHE A 86 9.89 -46.62 21.01
C PHE A 86 10.87 -46.54 22.18
N SER A 87 11.24 -45.32 22.55
CA SER A 87 12.09 -45.03 23.71
C SER A 87 11.28 -44.30 24.78
N LEU A 88 11.30 -44.81 26.01
CA LEU A 88 10.63 -44.22 27.17
C LEU A 88 11.67 -43.51 28.04
N PHE A 89 11.42 -42.24 28.34
CA PHE A 89 12.19 -41.45 29.30
C PHE A 89 11.30 -41.15 30.50
N ILE A 90 11.71 -41.61 31.68
CA ILE A 90 10.99 -41.40 32.94
C ILE A 90 11.78 -40.38 33.77
N CYS A 91 11.17 -39.23 34.02
CA CYS A 91 11.67 -38.21 34.94
C CYS A 91 10.84 -38.21 36.22
N GLN A 92 11.23 -37.41 37.20
CA GLN A 92 10.52 -37.31 38.47
C GLN A 92 9.07 -36.82 38.32
N ASP A 93 8.83 -35.82 37.44
CA ASP A 93 7.53 -35.13 37.35
C ASP A 93 6.76 -35.43 36.06
N PHE A 94 7.35 -36.20 35.14
CA PHE A 94 6.76 -36.52 33.85
C PHE A 94 7.45 -37.71 33.19
N PHE A 95 6.80 -38.29 32.20
CA PHE A 95 7.43 -39.21 31.25
C PHE A 95 7.17 -38.79 29.82
N ILE A 96 8.06 -39.26 28.95
CA ILE A 96 8.00 -39.02 27.51
C ILE A 96 8.25 -40.31 26.77
N ILE A 97 7.46 -40.54 25.74
CA ILE A 97 7.71 -41.58 24.75
C ILE A 97 8.16 -40.88 23.47
N PHE A 98 9.28 -41.33 22.93
CA PHE A 98 9.74 -41.00 21.58
C PHE A 98 9.51 -42.18 20.66
N LYS A 99 9.08 -41.91 19.44
CA LYS A 99 9.10 -42.87 18.33
C LYS A 99 10.22 -42.44 17.41
N ASN A 100 11.29 -43.22 17.37
CA ASN A 100 12.56 -42.83 16.75
C ASN A 100 13.04 -41.49 17.36
N THR A 101 13.12 -40.44 16.56
CA THR A 101 13.55 -39.09 16.97
C THR A 101 12.41 -38.12 17.29
N ASN A 102 11.15 -38.49 17.03
CA ASN A 102 10.01 -37.59 17.19
C ASN A 102 9.26 -37.84 18.50
N LEU A 103 8.74 -36.77 19.11
CA LEU A 103 7.86 -36.87 20.25
C LEU A 103 6.64 -37.73 19.88
N TYR A 104 6.38 -38.78 20.66
CA TYR A 104 5.19 -39.62 20.51
C TYR A 104 4.14 -39.31 21.56
N TYR A 105 4.53 -39.21 22.84
CA TYR A 105 3.61 -38.92 23.94
C TYR A 105 4.33 -38.24 25.10
N TYR A 106 3.66 -37.33 25.79
CA TYR A 106 4.16 -36.68 27.00
C TYR A 106 3.06 -36.68 28.07
N GLN A 107 3.39 -36.99 29.32
CA GLN A 107 2.40 -36.91 30.39
C GLN A 107 3.07 -36.63 31.74
N LYS A 108 2.39 -35.86 32.59
CA LYS A 108 2.84 -35.58 33.96
C LYS A 108 2.67 -36.81 34.85
N ILE A 109 3.59 -37.02 35.77
CA ILE A 109 3.53 -38.07 36.80
C ILE A 109 3.69 -37.42 38.16
N ASN A 110 2.89 -37.85 39.13
CA ASN A 110 2.96 -37.36 40.51
C ASN A 110 3.32 -38.48 41.52
N GLN A 111 3.70 -39.68 41.06
CA GLN A 111 3.82 -40.87 41.92
C GLN A 111 5.08 -41.70 41.62
N ASN A 112 5.56 -42.40 42.65
CA ASN A 112 6.51 -43.50 42.50
C ASN A 112 5.77 -44.69 41.90
N ILE A 113 5.74 -44.79 40.57
CA ILE A 113 5.06 -45.88 39.86
C ILE A 113 5.96 -47.13 39.85
N ASN A 114 5.39 -48.29 40.14
CA ASN A 114 6.06 -49.57 39.88
C ASN A 114 6.35 -49.70 38.38
N GLN A 115 7.61 -49.92 38.01
CA GLN A 115 8.07 -49.86 36.62
C GLN A 115 7.39 -50.91 35.74
N ASP A 116 7.23 -52.14 36.23
CA ASP A 116 6.67 -53.24 35.43
C ASP A 116 5.18 -53.02 35.13
N ASP A 117 4.41 -52.61 36.14
CA ASP A 117 2.99 -52.29 35.98
C ASP A 117 2.80 -51.08 35.06
N PHE A 118 3.69 -50.08 35.17
CA PHE A 118 3.67 -48.90 34.32
C PHE A 118 3.93 -49.26 32.85
N LEU A 119 4.93 -50.11 32.59
CA LEU A 119 5.24 -50.56 31.24
C LEU A 119 4.07 -51.35 30.64
N GLN A 120 3.52 -52.31 31.37
CA GLN A 120 2.33 -53.05 30.91
C GLN A 120 1.15 -52.12 30.60
N PHE A 121 0.92 -51.11 31.44
CA PHE A 121 -0.11 -50.11 31.20
C PHE A 121 0.13 -49.35 29.89
N LEU A 122 1.35 -48.86 29.66
CA LEU A 122 1.70 -48.13 28.44
C LEU A 122 1.57 -49.00 27.19
N GLU A 123 2.11 -50.23 27.23
CA GLU A 123 2.04 -51.17 26.11
C GLU A 123 0.59 -51.51 25.76
N LYS A 124 -0.27 -51.68 26.77
CA LYS A 124 -1.70 -51.92 26.58
C LYS A 124 -2.45 -50.69 26.05
N LYS A 125 -2.19 -49.49 26.60
CA LYS A 125 -2.85 -48.23 26.19
C LYS A 125 -2.53 -47.92 24.74
N PHE A 126 -1.25 -47.90 24.39
CA PHE A 126 -0.79 -47.43 23.08
C PHE A 126 -0.68 -48.56 22.04
N LYS A 127 -0.74 -49.83 22.44
CA LYS A 127 -0.49 -51.00 21.59
C LYS A 127 0.89 -50.91 20.91
N ILE A 128 1.90 -50.53 21.69
CA ILE A 128 3.29 -50.40 21.27
C ILE A 128 4.18 -51.25 22.18
N LYS A 129 5.36 -51.63 21.69
CA LYS A 129 6.41 -52.25 22.50
C LYS A 129 7.49 -51.23 22.78
N ILE A 130 7.86 -51.06 24.03
CA ILE A 130 8.93 -50.13 24.43
C ILE A 130 10.27 -50.88 24.35
N GLU A 131 11.22 -50.35 23.59
CA GLU A 131 12.51 -51.03 23.34
C GLU A 131 13.61 -50.54 24.28
N LYS A 132 13.63 -49.22 24.55
CA LYS A 132 14.63 -48.58 25.40
C LYS A 132 13.94 -47.80 26.50
N ILE A 133 14.43 -47.96 27.73
CA ILE A 133 13.91 -47.25 28.90
C ILE A 133 15.07 -46.50 29.56
N TYR A 134 14.88 -45.22 29.78
CA TYR A 134 15.84 -44.34 30.42
C TYR A 134 15.21 -43.71 31.65
N GLN A 135 15.81 -43.93 32.80
CA GLN A 135 15.42 -43.25 34.04
C GLN A 135 16.36 -42.06 34.26
N ILE A 136 15.79 -40.86 34.26
CA ILE A 136 16.55 -39.62 34.30
C ILE A 136 16.39 -38.99 35.68
N SER A 137 17.51 -38.89 36.41
CA SER A 137 17.54 -38.17 37.68
C SER A 137 17.48 -36.64 37.45
N PRO A 138 17.03 -35.85 38.45
CA PRO A 138 16.98 -34.39 38.34
C PRO A 138 18.33 -33.75 38.01
N ASP A 139 19.42 -34.30 38.54
CA ASP A 139 20.78 -33.81 38.29
C ASP A 139 21.22 -34.03 36.84
N ILE A 140 20.92 -35.22 36.29
CA ILE A 140 21.17 -35.52 34.87
C ILE A 140 20.37 -34.54 34.02
N LEU A 141 19.06 -34.39 34.27
CA LEU A 141 18.21 -33.48 33.51
C LEU A 141 18.75 -32.03 33.52
N LYS A 142 19.25 -31.55 34.66
CA LYS A 142 19.86 -30.23 34.78
C LYS A 142 21.11 -30.09 33.92
N ASN A 143 21.97 -31.11 33.90
CA ASN A 143 23.16 -31.13 33.06
C ASN A 143 22.78 -31.11 31.57
N LEU A 144 21.78 -31.90 31.16
CA LEU A 144 21.28 -31.93 29.77
C LEU A 144 20.72 -30.59 29.32
N LYS A 145 19.95 -29.91 30.18
CA LYS A 145 19.46 -28.55 29.89
C LYS A 145 20.63 -27.59 29.65
N SER A 146 21.69 -27.68 30.45
CA SER A 146 22.85 -26.80 30.31
C SER A 146 23.64 -27.07 29.03
N GLU A 147 23.81 -28.34 28.66
CA GLU A 147 24.51 -28.77 27.46
C GLU A 147 23.74 -28.40 26.19
N PHE A 148 22.41 -28.64 26.21
CA PHE A 148 21.52 -28.25 25.13
C PHE A 148 21.64 -26.75 24.82
N LEU A 149 21.61 -25.89 25.85
CA LEU A 149 21.73 -24.44 25.67
C LEU A 149 23.09 -24.02 25.13
N LYS A 150 24.19 -24.72 25.48
CA LYS A 150 25.54 -24.45 24.95
C LYS A 150 25.65 -24.81 23.47
N ASN A 151 25.09 -25.95 23.09
CA ASN A 151 25.17 -26.48 21.72
C ASN A 151 24.03 -25.96 20.81
N PHE A 152 23.11 -25.16 21.36
CA PHE A 152 21.95 -24.66 20.63
C PHE A 152 22.36 -23.69 19.52
N SER A 153 22.05 -24.06 18.28
CA SER A 153 22.16 -23.17 17.12
C SER A 153 20.80 -22.81 16.56
N LYS A 154 20.43 -21.52 16.65
CA LYS A 154 19.18 -20.98 16.09
C LYS A 154 18.99 -21.32 14.60
N LYS A 155 20.09 -21.48 13.85
CA LYS A 155 20.08 -21.70 12.39
C LYS A 155 19.54 -23.09 12.01
N HIS A 156 19.61 -24.06 12.91
CA HIS A 156 19.23 -25.46 12.64
C HIS A 156 18.06 -25.95 13.50
N TYR A 157 17.48 -25.07 14.32
CA TYR A 157 16.36 -25.43 15.16
C TYR A 157 15.08 -25.60 14.33
N LYS A 158 14.42 -26.74 14.52
CA LYS A 158 13.06 -26.99 14.02
C LYS A 158 12.17 -27.19 15.24
N GLU A 159 11.06 -26.46 15.29
CA GLU A 159 10.07 -26.65 16.35
C GLU A 159 9.57 -28.11 16.30
N PRO A 160 9.59 -28.82 17.43
CA PRO A 160 9.27 -30.25 17.46
C PRO A 160 7.77 -30.52 17.24
N LEU A 161 6.93 -29.52 17.48
CA LEU A 161 5.47 -29.65 17.49
C LEU A 161 4.83 -28.54 16.66
N LYS A 162 3.69 -28.89 16.05
CA LYS A 162 2.86 -27.91 15.35
C LYS A 162 2.23 -26.97 16.38
N LYS A 163 2.39 -25.66 16.21
CA LYS A 163 1.80 -24.66 17.11
C LYS A 163 0.69 -23.85 16.45
N PHE A 164 -0.29 -23.45 17.25
CA PHE A 164 -1.28 -22.44 16.93
C PHE A 164 -1.21 -21.30 17.92
N GLU A 165 -0.94 -20.10 17.40
CA GLU A 165 -1.14 -18.87 18.13
C GLU A 165 -2.62 -18.47 18.05
N LEU A 166 -3.17 -18.05 19.19
CA LEU A 166 -4.55 -17.58 19.29
C LEU A 166 -4.71 -16.23 18.59
N LYS A 167 -3.74 -15.33 18.78
CA LYS A 167 -3.66 -14.04 18.09
C LYS A 167 -2.97 -14.20 16.73
N LYS A 168 -3.56 -13.62 15.68
CA LYS A 168 -2.84 -13.39 14.42
C LYS A 168 -1.95 -12.17 14.61
N ASP A 169 -0.65 -12.31 14.35
CA ASP A 169 0.24 -11.15 14.32
C ASP A 169 0.00 -10.36 13.03
N PHE A 170 -0.76 -9.26 13.15
CA PHE A 170 -1.02 -8.35 12.04
C PHE A 170 0.07 -7.30 11.85
N SER A 171 1.12 -7.29 12.70
CA SER A 171 2.16 -6.26 12.69
C SER A 171 2.82 -6.13 11.31
N PHE A 172 3.06 -7.26 10.64
CA PHE A 172 3.61 -7.27 9.28
C PHE A 172 2.65 -6.67 8.24
N TYR A 173 1.36 -7.02 8.31
CA TYR A 173 0.35 -6.48 7.39
C TYR A 173 0.14 -4.98 7.59
N ILE A 174 0.16 -4.52 8.85
CA ILE A 174 0.11 -3.10 9.19
C ILE A 174 1.33 -2.36 8.62
N TYR A 175 2.52 -2.95 8.74
CA TYR A 175 3.75 -2.38 8.18
C TYR A 175 3.69 -2.27 6.64
N ILE A 176 3.22 -3.31 5.95
CA ILE A 176 3.01 -3.26 4.49
C ILE A 176 2.00 -2.17 4.11
N PHE A 177 0.89 -2.09 4.85
CA PHE A 177 -0.13 -1.07 4.59
C PHE A 177 0.41 0.34 4.79
N TYR A 178 1.25 0.56 5.81
CA TYR A 178 1.95 1.81 6.02
C TYR A 178 2.87 2.17 4.84
N LEU A 179 3.63 1.21 4.29
CA LEU A 179 4.46 1.44 3.10
C LEU A 179 3.62 1.91 1.89
N PHE A 180 2.44 1.31 1.67
CA PHE A 180 1.53 1.74 0.61
C PHE A 180 1.06 3.19 0.80
N ILE A 181 0.73 3.58 2.04
CA ILE A 181 0.35 4.95 2.37
C ILE A 181 1.48 5.92 2.03
N VAL A 182 2.72 5.61 2.43
CA VAL A 182 3.88 6.48 2.16
C VAL A 182 4.12 6.64 0.65
N ILE A 183 4.03 5.55 -0.11
CA ILE A 183 4.20 5.59 -1.58
C ILE A 183 3.09 6.43 -2.22
N TYR A 184 1.83 6.25 -1.79
CA TYR A 184 0.70 7.00 -2.31
C TYR A 184 0.86 8.50 -2.07
N PHE A 185 1.20 8.91 -0.84
CA PHE A 185 1.43 10.31 -0.51
C PHE A 185 2.65 10.90 -1.24
N SER A 186 3.72 10.12 -1.41
CA SER A 186 4.90 10.54 -2.18
C SER A 186 4.54 10.81 -3.65
N PHE A 187 3.74 9.93 -4.26
CA PHE A 187 3.27 10.12 -5.63
C PHE A 187 2.34 11.35 -5.76
N TYR A 188 1.41 11.51 -4.81
CA TYR A 188 0.52 12.67 -4.75
C TYR A 188 1.30 13.99 -4.63
N TYR A 189 2.31 14.02 -3.75
CA TYR A 189 3.19 15.18 -3.57
C TYR A 189 3.97 15.51 -4.85
N PHE A 190 4.56 14.50 -5.51
CA PHE A 190 5.30 14.68 -6.75
C PHE A 190 4.43 15.26 -7.88
N GLN A 191 3.20 14.75 -8.05
CA GLN A 191 2.27 15.25 -9.06
C GLN A 191 1.89 16.71 -8.80
N ASN A 192 1.70 17.09 -7.54
CA ASN A 192 1.36 18.47 -7.18
C ASN A 192 2.52 19.44 -7.43
N ILE A 193 3.77 19.07 -7.11
CA ILE A 193 4.94 19.91 -7.43
C ILE A 193 5.01 20.17 -8.94
N LYS A 194 4.93 19.10 -9.75
CA LYS A 194 5.00 19.22 -11.21
C LYS A 194 3.94 20.17 -11.77
N LYS A 195 2.72 20.09 -11.23
CA LYS A 195 1.61 20.97 -11.61
C LYS A 195 1.82 22.44 -11.21
N TYR A 196 2.55 22.71 -10.13
CA TYR A 196 2.92 24.08 -9.74
C TYR A 196 4.01 24.64 -10.66
N GLU A 197 5.05 23.86 -10.97
CA GLU A 197 6.12 24.27 -11.89
C GLU A 197 5.59 24.56 -13.31
N GLU A 198 4.67 23.74 -13.83
CA GLU A 198 4.02 23.99 -15.13
C GLU A 198 3.16 25.26 -15.13
N LYS A 199 2.63 25.69 -13.97
CA LYS A 199 1.85 26.93 -13.87
C LYS A 199 2.73 28.17 -13.81
N GLU A 200 3.89 28.12 -13.14
CA GLU A 200 4.85 29.23 -13.11
C GLU A 200 5.47 29.51 -14.49
N GLN A 201 5.68 28.48 -15.32
CA GLN A 201 6.17 28.69 -16.69
C GLN A 201 5.15 29.35 -17.63
N ASN A 202 3.86 29.29 -17.29
CA ASN A 202 2.76 29.89 -18.06
C ASN A 202 2.36 31.30 -17.58
N ILE A 203 3.21 31.97 -16.81
CA ILE A 203 3.03 33.39 -16.50
C ILE A 203 3.17 34.18 -17.81
N VAL A 204 2.10 34.83 -18.25
CA VAL A 204 2.04 35.65 -19.47
C VAL A 204 3.23 36.59 -19.52
N LYS A 205 4.09 36.45 -20.55
CA LYS A 205 5.26 37.31 -20.73
C LYS A 205 4.79 38.73 -21.04
N ILE A 206 5.34 39.71 -20.34
CA ILE A 206 5.00 41.13 -20.51
C ILE A 206 5.32 41.61 -21.94
N GLU A 207 6.31 40.98 -22.57
CA GLU A 207 6.72 41.19 -23.94
C GLU A 207 5.57 40.90 -24.93
N ASP A 208 4.83 39.80 -24.73
CA ASP A 208 3.71 39.40 -25.61
C ASP A 208 2.54 40.39 -25.50
N ILE A 209 2.35 41.01 -24.33
CA ILE A 209 1.36 42.06 -24.11
C ILE A 209 1.81 43.37 -24.79
N LYS A 210 3.08 43.75 -24.65
CA LYS A 210 3.62 44.97 -25.28
C LYS A 210 3.50 44.93 -26.80
N GLU A 211 3.77 43.78 -27.41
CA GLU A 211 3.67 43.63 -28.86
C GLU A 211 2.22 43.78 -29.34
N LYS A 212 1.28 43.13 -28.63
CA LYS A 212 -0.16 43.15 -28.96
C LYS A 212 -0.83 44.51 -28.80
N TYR A 213 -0.33 45.37 -27.90
CA TYR A 213 -0.90 46.69 -27.61
C TYR A 213 0.02 47.85 -28.02
N SER A 214 0.96 47.61 -28.94
CA SER A 214 1.85 48.65 -29.45
C SER A 214 1.06 49.71 -30.24
N PHE A 215 1.34 50.99 -29.96
CA PHE A 215 0.72 52.11 -30.68
C PHE A 215 1.31 52.20 -32.10
N ILE A 216 0.45 52.11 -33.11
CA ILE A 216 0.82 52.37 -34.51
C ILE A 216 0.39 53.80 -34.84
N SER A 217 1.33 54.65 -35.26
CA SER A 217 1.02 56.03 -35.63
C SER A 217 0.10 56.08 -36.86
N PHE A 218 -0.95 56.91 -36.80
CA PHE A 218 -1.88 57.13 -37.91
C PHE A 218 -1.42 58.24 -38.88
N GLU A 219 -0.30 58.89 -38.57
CA GLU A 219 0.17 60.13 -39.20
C GLU A 219 0.41 59.98 -40.71
N GLU A 220 1.16 58.96 -41.14
CA GLU A 220 1.42 58.72 -42.57
C GLU A 220 0.13 58.48 -43.38
N ARG A 221 -0.82 57.75 -42.78
CA ARG A 221 -2.10 57.40 -43.41
C ARG A 221 -2.99 58.64 -43.56
N PHE A 222 -2.97 59.50 -42.55
CA PHE A 222 -3.68 60.77 -42.57
C PHE A 222 -3.12 61.73 -43.62
N TYR A 223 -1.79 61.86 -43.72
CA TYR A 223 -1.18 62.71 -44.74
C TYR A 223 -1.52 62.29 -46.17
N LYS A 224 -1.55 60.98 -46.47
CA LYS A 224 -1.99 60.50 -47.80
C LYS A 224 -3.42 60.90 -48.13
N ILE A 225 -4.32 60.85 -47.14
CA ILE A 225 -5.72 61.27 -47.33
C ILE A 225 -5.80 62.77 -47.58
N LEU A 226 -5.09 63.58 -46.79
CA LEU A 226 -5.05 65.02 -47.00
C LEU A 226 -4.50 65.39 -48.38
N GLU A 227 -3.41 64.75 -48.81
CA GLU A 227 -2.83 64.96 -50.14
C GLU A 227 -3.83 64.64 -51.26
N ASN A 228 -4.63 63.57 -51.10
CA ASN A 228 -5.66 63.20 -52.07
C ASN A 228 -6.86 64.17 -52.07
N ILE A 229 -7.23 64.73 -50.90
CA ILE A 229 -8.26 65.77 -50.79
C ILE A 229 -7.80 67.03 -51.53
N ASP A 230 -6.57 67.46 -51.29
CA ASP A 230 -5.98 68.65 -51.91
C ASP A 230 -5.82 68.49 -53.43
N LYS A 231 -5.32 67.35 -53.90
CA LYS A 231 -5.19 67.02 -55.33
C LYS A 231 -6.53 67.15 -56.07
N ASN A 232 -7.61 66.69 -55.43
CA ASN A 232 -8.95 66.70 -56.00
C ASN A 232 -9.71 68.00 -55.73
N ARG A 233 -9.07 69.00 -55.10
CA ARG A 233 -9.64 70.31 -54.72
C ARG A 233 -10.89 70.20 -53.84
N LEU A 234 -10.97 69.17 -53.03
CA LEU A 234 -12.10 68.92 -52.14
C LEU A 234 -11.94 69.72 -50.85
N THR A 235 -13.04 70.08 -50.21
CA THR A 235 -12.99 70.69 -48.87
C THR A 235 -13.30 69.63 -47.83
N LEU A 236 -12.39 69.41 -46.89
CA LEU A 236 -12.63 68.52 -45.74
C LEU A 236 -13.53 69.22 -44.72
N ILE A 237 -14.66 68.60 -44.39
CA ILE A 237 -15.58 69.06 -43.34
C ILE A 237 -15.24 68.39 -42.01
N SER A 238 -15.06 67.08 -42.00
CA SER A 238 -14.69 66.35 -40.79
C SER A 238 -13.90 65.08 -41.08
N PHE A 239 -13.05 64.72 -40.13
CA PHE A 239 -12.27 63.49 -40.14
C PHE A 239 -12.33 62.87 -38.74
N GLU A 240 -13.01 61.73 -38.62
CA GLU A 240 -13.12 61.00 -37.36
C GLU A 240 -12.36 59.68 -37.46
N PHE A 241 -11.31 59.52 -36.63
CA PHE A 241 -10.51 58.30 -36.58
C PHE A 241 -10.84 57.46 -35.34
N ARG A 242 -11.13 56.17 -35.53
CA ARG A 242 -11.38 55.21 -34.44
C ARG A 242 -10.68 53.89 -34.75
N GLN A 243 -9.68 53.55 -33.94
CA GLN A 243 -8.86 52.33 -34.04
C GLN A 243 -8.18 52.22 -35.41
N ASN A 244 -8.80 51.52 -36.37
CA ASN A 244 -8.30 51.35 -37.74
C ASN A 244 -9.28 51.88 -38.80
N ARG A 245 -10.28 52.67 -38.41
CA ARG A 245 -11.29 53.20 -39.33
C ARG A 245 -11.30 54.72 -39.30
N ALA A 246 -11.51 55.32 -40.45
CA ALA A 246 -11.78 56.75 -40.55
C ALA A 246 -13.12 57.00 -41.23
N LYS A 247 -13.89 57.93 -40.68
CA LYS A 247 -15.02 58.55 -41.34
C LYS A 247 -14.59 59.91 -41.85
N ILE A 248 -14.72 60.12 -43.15
CA ILE A 248 -14.26 61.30 -43.87
C ILE A 248 -15.49 61.97 -44.48
N VAL A 249 -15.69 63.24 -44.16
CA VAL A 249 -16.76 64.04 -44.76
C VAL A 249 -16.12 65.14 -45.58
N ILE A 250 -16.40 65.14 -46.88
CA ILE A 250 -15.85 66.07 -47.87
C ILE A 250 -16.98 66.71 -48.66
N ASN A 251 -16.79 67.94 -49.13
CA ASN A 251 -17.72 68.56 -50.07
C ASN A 251 -17.02 69.21 -51.26
N TYR A 252 -17.75 69.27 -52.38
CA TYR A 252 -17.35 70.02 -53.55
C TYR A 252 -18.51 70.28 -54.52
N LYS A 253 -18.37 71.29 -55.38
CA LYS A 253 -19.38 71.64 -56.39
C LYS A 253 -19.52 70.58 -57.49
N ASN A 254 -18.43 69.90 -57.82
CA ASN A 254 -18.40 68.88 -58.87
C ASN A 254 -18.39 67.47 -58.26
N LYS A 255 -19.36 66.64 -58.65
CA LYS A 255 -19.46 65.24 -58.26
C LYS A 255 -18.28 64.41 -58.77
N ASP A 256 -17.71 64.73 -59.93
CA ASP A 256 -16.61 63.94 -60.52
C ASP A 256 -15.35 63.99 -59.65
N ASN A 257 -15.08 65.14 -59.02
CA ASN A 257 -13.95 65.29 -58.08
C ASN A 257 -14.10 64.40 -56.84
N ILE A 258 -15.33 64.20 -56.37
CA ILE A 258 -15.64 63.30 -55.26
C ILE A 258 -15.43 61.84 -55.69
N ASN A 259 -15.85 61.48 -56.90
CA ASN A 259 -15.66 60.13 -57.42
C ASN A 259 -14.17 59.79 -57.57
N LEU A 260 -13.34 60.72 -58.07
CA LEU A 260 -11.88 60.55 -58.18
C LEU A 260 -11.22 60.33 -56.81
N PHE A 261 -11.72 60.98 -55.77
CA PHE A 261 -11.26 60.75 -54.41
C PHE A 261 -11.63 59.35 -53.90
N LEU A 262 -12.85 58.90 -54.15
CA LEU A 262 -13.30 57.54 -53.78
C LEU A 262 -12.46 56.45 -54.46
N GLU A 263 -12.13 56.63 -55.74
CA GLU A 263 -11.26 55.70 -56.48
C GLU A 263 -9.83 55.62 -55.90
N SER A 264 -9.35 56.71 -55.29
CA SER A 264 -8.01 56.76 -54.68
C SER A 264 -7.93 56.10 -53.29
N CYS A 265 -9.07 55.71 -52.70
CA CYS A 265 -9.14 55.10 -51.38
C CYS A 265 -9.04 53.57 -51.46
N GLU A 266 -8.02 52.98 -50.84
CA GLU A 266 -7.72 51.55 -50.98
C GLU A 266 -8.79 50.62 -50.37
N ASN A 267 -9.53 51.06 -49.33
CA ASN A 267 -10.51 50.24 -48.61
C ASN A 267 -11.72 51.05 -48.14
N VAL A 268 -12.63 51.39 -49.05
CA VAL A 268 -13.90 52.05 -48.72
C VAL A 268 -14.89 51.00 -48.20
N LEU A 269 -15.32 51.12 -46.94
CA LEU A 269 -16.36 50.28 -46.33
C LEU A 269 -17.75 50.72 -46.78
N THR A 270 -18.03 52.02 -46.67
CA THR A 270 -19.29 52.63 -47.11
C THR A 270 -19.01 54.00 -47.71
N SER A 271 -19.84 54.42 -48.67
CA SER A 271 -19.83 55.79 -49.15
C SER A 271 -21.24 56.23 -49.51
N SER A 272 -21.54 57.50 -49.24
CA SER A 272 -22.79 58.14 -49.66
C SER A 272 -22.51 59.55 -50.16
N ILE A 273 -23.12 59.93 -51.28
CA ILE A 273 -23.02 61.29 -51.85
C ILE A 273 -24.41 61.91 -51.85
N ASN A 274 -24.57 63.00 -51.12
CA ASN A 274 -25.80 63.78 -51.04
C ASN A 274 -25.59 65.15 -51.69
N PHE A 275 -26.60 65.65 -52.40
CA PHE A 275 -26.58 67.02 -52.90
C PHE A 275 -27.22 67.93 -51.87
N LEU A 276 -26.53 69.00 -51.48
CA LEU A 276 -27.01 69.99 -50.52
C LEU A 276 -27.58 71.19 -51.27
N ASP A 277 -28.91 71.29 -51.32
CA ASP A 277 -29.62 72.35 -52.06
C ASP A 277 -29.23 73.75 -51.59
N ASP A 278 -29.03 73.95 -50.29
CA ASP A 278 -28.71 75.25 -49.68
C ASP A 278 -27.34 75.79 -50.10
N SER A 279 -26.36 74.90 -50.33
CA SER A 279 -24.97 75.29 -50.64
C SER A 279 -24.57 75.02 -52.10
N LYS A 280 -25.44 74.37 -52.88
CA LYS A 280 -25.18 73.87 -54.24
C LYS A 280 -23.89 73.04 -54.35
N ASN A 281 -23.58 72.29 -53.30
CA ASN A 281 -22.42 71.39 -53.24
C ASN A 281 -22.89 69.94 -53.08
N PHE A 282 -22.09 69.02 -53.58
CA PHE A 282 -22.18 67.61 -53.22
C PHE A 282 -21.37 67.39 -51.95
N GLU A 283 -21.96 66.72 -50.96
CA GLU A 283 -21.29 66.24 -49.76
C GLU A 283 -21.16 64.72 -49.84
N ALA A 284 -19.96 64.21 -49.60
CA ALA A 284 -19.73 62.79 -49.50
C ALA A 284 -19.27 62.40 -48.10
N ILE A 285 -19.86 61.33 -47.60
CA ILE A 285 -19.48 60.66 -46.36
C ILE A 285 -18.84 59.34 -46.77
N VAL A 286 -17.60 59.12 -46.35
CA VAL A 286 -16.80 57.96 -46.73
C VAL A 286 -16.25 57.30 -45.49
N ASP A 287 -16.58 56.04 -45.27
CA ASP A 287 -15.98 55.22 -44.23
C ASP A 287 -14.87 54.37 -44.84
N VAL A 288 -13.64 54.51 -44.34
CA VAL A 288 -12.47 53.75 -44.80
C VAL A 288 -11.88 52.90 -43.68
N GLU A 289 -11.37 51.72 -44.03
CA GLU A 289 -10.64 50.84 -43.10
C GLU A 289 -9.17 50.74 -43.48
N PHE A 290 -8.28 51.14 -42.58
CA PHE A 290 -6.85 51.00 -42.79
C PHE A 290 -6.42 49.58 -42.43
N THR A 291 -5.95 48.82 -43.41
CA THR A 291 -5.38 47.50 -43.18
C THR A 291 -4.11 47.59 -42.34
N GLN A 292 -3.97 46.68 -41.38
CA GLN A 292 -2.71 46.45 -40.66
C GLN A 292 -1.80 45.64 -41.60
N LYS A 293 -0.67 46.21 -41.99
CA LYS A 293 0.48 45.43 -42.46
C LYS A 293 1.47 45.36 -41.32
#